data_AF-A0A7X8LP37-F1
#
_entry.id   AF-A0A7X8LP37-F1
#
_cell.length_a   1.000
_cell.length_b   1.000
_cell.length_c   1.000
_cell.angle_alpha   90.00
_cell.angle_beta   90.00
_cell.angle_gamma   90.00
#
_symmetry.space_group_name_H-M   'P 1'
#
loop_
_entity.id
_entity.type
_entity.pdbx_description
1 polymer ?
#
loop_
_entity_poly.entity_id
_entity_poly.type
_entity_poly.pdbx_seq_one_letter_code
_entity_poly.pdbx_strand_id
1 'polypeptide(L)'
;MMRAADAVFKYYIYLADDQDKLEPWLSSLKSQGFQILSRRSDRSKERPNKSIKELDQERSKILVLECWEAETGLKQTLAELEKLESAHLSPDLLLGQVTLIASTQLAWSDIVGLIPSPSSQPKSFAMSMTTGQMYRTALAHQVYYACQPQDFDPSTLRLLNQGLPLIEAGYLELRMISRLLRERSRMVEQELRDLDQQLSRILHTHLVTEQKESKQAEELEEQIQALSSAYGMLATDMNLINEGRRRLQRKWERFQTRLGRERALVIDDDQLGILGQPFLDTLDNLNELSQTLITTRDSHQAAINVVRSRIDIMNSRTNIATQEKIRELMELNTAIQKQGLAFQLAAGLIEFIVLAYYSHSLWKNLVHNAYNNIPAVYQLIAVLLFSSLTTYLTHLLAEYVQGHTQLRKRIILTGLPLLLLLLIIVLASIFFNSPGVVH
;
A
#
# COMPACT_ATOMS: atom_id res chain seq x y z
N MET A 1 56.04 -34.51 -22.97
CA MET A 1 55.00 -34.59 -23.99
C MET A 1 54.43 -33.20 -24.17
N MET A 2 54.65 -32.57 -25.33
CA MET A 2 53.91 -31.36 -25.72
C MET A 2 52.43 -31.73 -25.70
N ARG A 3 51.60 -30.98 -24.97
CA ARG A 3 50.15 -31.16 -25.08
C ARG A 3 49.73 -30.93 -26.53
N ALA A 4 48.66 -31.60 -26.93
CA ALA A 4 47.94 -31.31 -28.16
C ALA A 4 47.83 -29.79 -28.38
N ALA A 5 48.09 -29.36 -29.61
CA ALA A 5 48.02 -27.95 -29.98
C ALA A 5 46.59 -27.42 -30.06
N ASP A 6 45.61 -28.33 -30.11
CA ASP A 6 44.22 -28.05 -30.35
C ASP A 6 43.34 -28.60 -29.22
N ALA A 7 42.38 -27.80 -28.78
CA ALA A 7 41.47 -28.16 -27.70
C ALA A 7 40.07 -27.56 -27.90
N VAL A 8 39.06 -28.32 -27.50
CA VAL A 8 37.66 -27.88 -27.41
C VAL A 8 37.25 -27.88 -25.94
N PHE A 9 36.66 -26.77 -25.51
CA PHE A 9 36.04 -26.65 -24.20
C PHE A 9 34.54 -26.42 -24.35
N LYS A 10 33.74 -27.09 -23.53
CA LYS A 10 32.30 -26.81 -23.43
C LYS A 10 31.91 -26.51 -22.00
N TYR A 11 31.15 -25.45 -21.79
CA TYR A 11 30.62 -25.08 -20.48
C TYR A 11 29.10 -25.22 -20.51
N TYR A 12 28.56 -26.06 -19.64
CA TYR A 12 27.13 -26.21 -19.43
C TYR A 12 26.77 -25.57 -18.11
N ILE A 13 25.96 -24.53 -18.13
CA ILE A 13 25.55 -23.78 -16.96
C ILE A 13 24.13 -24.20 -16.62
N TYR A 14 23.89 -24.66 -15.40
CA TYR A 14 22.60 -25.19 -14.95
C TYR A 14 22.31 -24.78 -13.51
N LEU A 15 21.05 -24.91 -13.08
CA LEU A 15 20.66 -24.65 -11.70
C LEU A 15 21.17 -25.78 -10.79
N ALA A 16 21.65 -25.44 -9.59
CA ALA A 16 22.16 -26.45 -8.67
C ALA A 16 21.12 -27.53 -8.33
N ASP A 17 19.83 -27.17 -8.31
CA ASP A 17 18.70 -28.05 -8.01
C ASP A 17 18.42 -29.06 -9.14
N ASP A 18 18.93 -28.83 -10.35
CA ASP A 18 18.73 -29.71 -11.52
C ASP A 18 19.87 -30.72 -11.72
N GLN A 19 20.80 -30.84 -10.77
CA GLN A 19 21.95 -31.74 -10.88
C GLN A 19 21.55 -33.19 -11.15
N ASP A 20 20.52 -33.70 -10.47
CA ASP A 20 20.07 -35.09 -10.62
C ASP A 20 19.59 -35.38 -12.06
N LYS A 21 19.07 -34.36 -12.74
CA LYS A 21 18.59 -34.47 -14.13
C LYS A 21 19.74 -34.54 -15.15
N LEU A 22 20.96 -34.19 -14.75
CA LEU A 22 22.17 -34.27 -15.59
C LEU A 22 22.95 -35.58 -15.43
N GLU A 23 22.59 -36.45 -14.48
CA GLU A 23 23.28 -37.72 -14.29
C GLU A 23 23.29 -38.64 -15.54
N PRO A 24 22.22 -38.70 -16.37
CA PRO A 24 22.26 -39.43 -17.64
C PRO A 24 23.33 -38.89 -18.60
N TRP A 25 23.48 -37.56 -18.65
CA TRP A 25 24.49 -36.90 -19.47
C TRP A 25 25.90 -37.19 -18.95
N LEU A 26 26.12 -37.07 -17.64
CA LEU A 26 27.40 -37.40 -17.01
C LEU A 26 27.80 -38.87 -17.22
N SER A 27 26.83 -39.78 -17.16
CA SER A 27 27.03 -41.21 -17.40
C SER A 27 27.43 -41.49 -18.85
N SER A 28 26.78 -40.82 -19.81
CA SER A 28 27.12 -40.90 -21.24
C SER A 28 28.55 -40.40 -21.50
N LEU A 29 28.94 -39.27 -20.90
CA LEU A 29 30.29 -38.74 -21.01
C LEU A 29 31.34 -39.71 -20.42
N LYS A 30 31.10 -40.28 -19.23
CA LYS A 30 31.99 -41.29 -18.64
C LYS A 30 32.17 -42.50 -19.57
N SER A 31 31.10 -42.95 -20.22
CA SER A 31 31.16 -44.07 -21.19
C SER A 31 32.00 -43.76 -22.43
N GLN A 32 32.12 -42.48 -22.79
CA GLN A 32 32.93 -41.96 -23.91
C GLN A 32 34.39 -41.66 -23.51
N GLY A 33 34.81 -42.10 -22.32
CA GLY A 33 36.19 -41.99 -21.84
C GLY A 33 36.53 -40.68 -21.13
N PHE A 34 35.53 -39.84 -20.80
CA PHE A 34 35.76 -38.63 -20.02
C PHE A 34 36.05 -38.94 -18.54
N GLN A 35 37.10 -38.32 -18.00
CA GLN A 35 37.51 -38.51 -16.61
C GLN A 35 37.17 -37.29 -15.74
N ILE A 36 36.58 -37.52 -14.56
CA ILE A 36 36.28 -36.45 -13.60
C ILE A 36 37.57 -36.00 -12.91
N LEU A 37 37.94 -34.74 -13.08
CA LEU A 37 39.08 -34.14 -12.41
C LEU A 37 38.70 -33.74 -10.98
N SER A 38 39.24 -34.47 -10.00
CA SER A 38 39.17 -34.09 -8.59
C SER A 38 40.08 -32.89 -8.31
N ARG A 39 39.77 -32.07 -7.31
CA ARG A 39 40.60 -30.91 -6.87
C ARG A 39 42.07 -31.26 -6.57
N ARG A 40 42.40 -32.55 -6.35
CA ARG A 40 43.76 -33.09 -6.14
C ARG A 40 44.48 -33.54 -7.42
N SER A 41 43.79 -33.88 -8.51
CA SER A 41 44.40 -34.37 -9.76
C SER A 41 45.05 -33.28 -10.61
N ASP A 42 44.78 -32.00 -10.29
CA ASP A 42 45.35 -30.80 -10.93
C ASP A 42 46.89 -30.70 -10.79
N ARG A 43 47.52 -31.55 -9.96
CA ARG A 43 48.98 -31.63 -9.76
C ARG A 43 49.67 -32.81 -10.47
N SER A 44 48.92 -33.67 -11.16
CA SER A 44 49.50 -34.79 -11.92
C SER A 44 50.10 -34.30 -13.24
N LYS A 45 51.24 -34.87 -13.65
CA LYS A 45 51.95 -34.49 -14.89
C LYS A 45 51.25 -34.99 -16.17
N GLU A 46 50.33 -35.92 -16.05
CA GLU A 46 49.53 -36.48 -17.15
C GLU A 46 48.06 -36.12 -16.95
N ARG A 47 47.60 -35.07 -17.64
CA ARG A 47 46.16 -34.79 -17.73
C ARG A 47 45.54 -35.66 -18.81
N PRO A 48 44.35 -36.22 -18.61
CA PRO A 48 43.65 -36.99 -19.63
C PRO A 48 43.28 -36.09 -20.81
N ASN A 49 43.21 -36.67 -22.02
CA ASN A 49 42.77 -35.95 -23.22
C ASN A 49 41.31 -35.50 -23.12
N LYS A 50 40.47 -36.21 -22.35
CA LYS A 50 39.07 -35.86 -22.11
C LYS A 50 38.80 -35.75 -20.61
N SER A 51 38.48 -34.55 -20.14
CA SER A 51 38.26 -34.24 -18.72
C SER A 51 36.93 -33.55 -18.47
N ILE A 52 36.39 -33.79 -17.28
CA ILE A 52 35.21 -33.10 -16.74
C ILE A 52 35.60 -32.42 -15.45
N LYS A 53 35.15 -31.18 -15.28
CA LYS A 53 35.29 -30.43 -14.04
C LYS A 53 33.99 -29.74 -13.70
N GLU A 54 33.59 -29.80 -12.43
CA GLU A 54 32.44 -29.07 -11.92
C GLU A 54 32.92 -27.83 -11.16
N LEU A 55 32.25 -26.70 -11.37
CA LEU A 55 32.47 -25.45 -10.67
C LEU A 55 31.17 -24.98 -10.02
N ASP A 56 31.27 -24.46 -8.80
CA ASP A 56 30.15 -23.88 -8.08
C ASP A 56 30.09 -22.37 -8.28
N GLN A 57 28.89 -21.85 -8.54
CA GLN A 57 28.63 -20.41 -8.64
C GLN A 57 27.31 -20.03 -7.99
N GLU A 58 27.34 -19.57 -6.74
CA GLU A 58 26.17 -19.12 -5.96
C GLU A 58 24.94 -20.07 -6.02
N ARG A 59 24.09 -19.94 -7.04
CA ARG A 59 22.87 -20.74 -7.27
C ARG A 59 22.92 -21.60 -8.55
N SER A 60 23.99 -21.47 -9.33
CA SER A 60 24.26 -22.24 -10.54
C SER A 60 25.48 -23.13 -10.36
N LYS A 61 25.53 -24.18 -11.17
CA LYS A 61 26.69 -25.05 -11.32
C LYS A 61 27.13 -25.04 -12.77
N ILE A 62 28.41 -25.28 -12.98
CA ILE A 62 29.02 -25.24 -14.30
C ILE A 62 29.77 -26.53 -14.53
N LEU A 63 29.36 -27.28 -15.54
CA LEU A 63 30.08 -28.44 -16.04
C LEU A 63 31.03 -27.98 -17.14
N VAL A 64 32.34 -28.09 -16.90
CA VAL A 64 33.40 -27.79 -17.85
C VAL A 64 33.90 -29.10 -18.45
N LEU A 65 33.70 -29.28 -19.74
CA LEU A 65 34.32 -30.33 -20.53
C LEU A 65 35.57 -29.78 -21.21
N GLU A 66 36.65 -30.54 -21.14
CA GLU A 66 37.93 -30.24 -21.77
C GLU A 66 38.29 -31.44 -22.66
N CYS A 67 38.44 -31.19 -23.96
CA CYS A 67 38.79 -32.19 -24.97
C CYS A 67 40.04 -31.73 -25.72
N TRP A 68 41.17 -32.40 -25.49
CA TRP A 68 42.43 -32.23 -26.20
C TRP A 68 42.49 -33.16 -27.40
N GLU A 69 42.87 -32.61 -28.55
CA GLU A 69 42.86 -33.36 -29.80
C GLU A 69 44.25 -33.80 -30.23
N ALA A 70 44.41 -35.11 -30.45
CA ALA A 70 45.67 -35.66 -30.94
C ALA A 70 45.64 -36.05 -32.43
N GLU A 71 44.48 -36.44 -33.02
CA GLU A 71 44.47 -37.10 -34.35
C GLU A 71 43.24 -36.84 -35.27
N THR A 72 42.07 -36.41 -34.78
CA THR A 72 40.77 -36.42 -35.54
C THR A 72 40.34 -35.11 -36.21
N GLY A 73 40.97 -33.98 -35.90
CA GLY A 73 40.60 -32.63 -36.36
C GLY A 73 39.37 -31.99 -35.68
N LEU A 74 39.49 -30.70 -35.32
CA LEU A 74 38.57 -29.98 -34.43
C LEU A 74 37.10 -30.05 -34.86
N LYS A 75 36.85 -30.05 -36.18
CA LYS A 75 35.49 -30.17 -36.76
C LYS A 75 34.81 -31.48 -36.38
N GLN A 76 35.55 -32.59 -36.41
CA GLN A 76 35.00 -33.90 -36.09
C GLN A 76 34.72 -34.00 -34.58
N THR A 77 35.62 -33.50 -33.74
CA THR A 77 35.40 -33.42 -32.29
C THR A 77 34.16 -32.60 -31.94
N LEU A 78 33.93 -31.46 -32.61
CA LEU A 78 32.71 -30.66 -32.42
C LEU A 78 31.44 -31.42 -32.83
N ALA A 79 31.45 -32.08 -34.00
CA ALA A 79 30.30 -32.85 -34.49
C ALA A 79 29.97 -34.06 -33.61
N GLU A 80 30.98 -34.74 -33.05
CA GLU A 80 30.79 -35.84 -32.10
C GLU A 80 30.15 -35.35 -30.80
N LEU A 81 30.60 -34.21 -30.26
CA LEU A 81 30.02 -33.60 -29.07
C LEU A 81 28.57 -33.15 -29.31
N GLU A 82 28.28 -32.51 -30.43
CA GLU A 82 26.91 -32.10 -30.79
C GLU A 82 25.97 -33.30 -30.92
N LYS A 83 26.44 -34.40 -31.53
CA LYS A 83 25.67 -35.64 -31.61
C LYS A 83 25.38 -36.22 -30.23
N LEU A 84 26.37 -36.25 -29.34
CA LEU A 84 26.20 -36.74 -27.97
C LEU A 84 25.21 -35.87 -27.18
N GLU A 85 25.32 -34.54 -27.30
CA GLU A 85 24.41 -33.57 -26.68
C GLU A 85 22.97 -33.81 -27.13
N SER A 86 22.72 -33.89 -28.45
CA SER A 86 21.37 -34.07 -29.00
C SER A 86 20.69 -35.37 -28.53
N ALA A 87 21.47 -36.39 -28.15
CA ALA A 87 20.95 -37.69 -27.74
C ALA A 87 20.68 -37.80 -26.24
N HIS A 88 21.35 -37.01 -25.40
CA HIS A 88 21.36 -37.23 -23.93
C HIS A 88 21.18 -35.96 -23.09
N LEU A 89 21.18 -34.78 -23.71
CA LEU A 89 21.09 -33.48 -23.03
C LEU A 89 19.88 -32.70 -23.54
N SER A 90 18.90 -32.50 -22.66
CA SER A 90 17.75 -31.65 -22.99
C SER A 90 18.14 -30.17 -22.86
N PRO A 91 17.90 -29.33 -23.88
CA PRO A 91 18.27 -27.91 -23.85
C PRO A 91 17.57 -27.13 -22.72
N ASP A 92 16.38 -27.57 -22.30
CA ASP A 92 15.61 -26.94 -21.23
C ASP A 92 16.24 -27.09 -19.83
N LEU A 93 17.19 -28.01 -19.66
CA LEU A 93 17.93 -28.21 -18.40
C LEU A 93 19.04 -27.17 -18.21
N LEU A 94 19.43 -26.47 -19.29
CA LEU A 94 20.55 -25.56 -19.28
C LEU A 94 20.07 -24.11 -19.19
N LEU A 95 20.72 -23.34 -18.32
CA LEU A 95 20.61 -21.89 -18.33
C LEU A 95 21.35 -21.29 -19.53
N GLY A 96 22.47 -21.92 -19.93
CA GLY A 96 23.27 -21.51 -21.06
C GLY A 96 24.39 -22.50 -21.39
N GLN A 97 24.87 -22.41 -22.62
CA GLN A 97 25.95 -23.24 -23.14
C GLN A 97 27.01 -22.38 -23.81
N VAL A 98 28.28 -22.68 -23.52
CA VAL A 98 29.43 -22.02 -24.14
C VAL A 98 30.28 -23.07 -24.83
N THR A 99 30.66 -22.80 -26.08
CA THR A 99 31.63 -23.62 -26.83
C THR A 99 32.86 -22.78 -27.11
N LEU A 100 34.03 -23.25 -26.68
CA LEU A 100 35.30 -22.59 -26.90
C LEU A 100 36.23 -23.51 -27.68
N ILE A 101 36.82 -22.95 -28.74
CA ILE A 101 37.78 -23.61 -29.60
C ILE A 101 39.12 -22.91 -29.38
N ALA A 102 40.14 -23.67 -28.96
CA ALA A 102 41.48 -23.17 -28.73
C ALA A 102 42.49 -23.91 -29.61
N SER A 103 43.37 -23.17 -30.27
CA SER A 103 44.48 -23.75 -31.05
C SER A 103 45.73 -22.89 -30.98
N THR A 104 46.91 -23.51 -30.85
CA THR A 104 48.21 -22.84 -30.95
C THR A 104 48.85 -22.96 -32.34
N GLN A 105 48.31 -23.82 -33.22
CA GLN A 105 48.89 -24.15 -34.52
C GLN A 105 48.10 -23.64 -35.72
N LEU A 106 46.76 -23.57 -35.62
CA LEU A 106 45.90 -23.15 -36.72
C LEU A 106 45.99 -21.64 -36.95
N ALA A 107 45.79 -21.22 -38.21
CA ALA A 107 45.66 -19.81 -38.53
C ALA A 107 44.38 -19.24 -37.91
N TRP A 108 44.41 -17.97 -37.51
CA TRP A 108 43.27 -17.31 -36.85
C TRP A 108 41.96 -17.39 -37.67
N SER A 109 42.06 -17.23 -38.99
CA SER A 109 40.92 -17.35 -39.90
C SER A 109 40.26 -18.72 -39.86
N ASP A 110 41.05 -19.78 -39.67
CA ASP A 110 40.57 -21.15 -39.64
C ASP A 110 39.85 -21.43 -38.32
N ILE A 111 40.38 -20.93 -37.20
CA ILE A 111 39.75 -21.05 -35.87
C ILE A 111 38.42 -20.31 -35.86
N VAL A 112 38.38 -19.06 -36.35
CA VAL A 112 37.15 -18.27 -36.42
C VAL A 112 36.15 -18.89 -37.40
N GLY A 113 36.62 -19.48 -38.50
CA GLY A 113 35.77 -20.19 -39.48
C GLY A 113 35.10 -21.46 -38.95
N LEU A 114 35.53 -21.98 -37.80
CA LEU A 114 34.85 -23.09 -37.10
C LEU A 114 33.65 -22.63 -36.28
N ILE A 115 33.53 -21.33 -36.02
CA ILE A 115 32.43 -20.77 -35.25
C ILE A 115 31.29 -20.40 -36.20
N PRO A 116 30.02 -20.70 -35.83
CA PRO A 116 28.88 -20.29 -36.63
C PRO A 116 28.90 -18.78 -36.87
N SER A 117 28.94 -18.38 -38.14
CA SER A 117 28.84 -16.98 -38.51
C SER A 117 27.37 -16.54 -38.51
N PRO A 118 26.99 -15.55 -37.70
CA PRO A 118 25.62 -15.07 -37.65
C PRO A 118 25.23 -14.30 -38.92
N SER A 119 24.05 -14.60 -39.47
CA SER A 119 23.48 -13.95 -40.65
C SER A 119 22.93 -12.54 -40.37
N SER A 120 22.73 -12.17 -39.11
CA SER A 120 22.26 -10.84 -38.70
C SER A 120 22.79 -10.46 -37.31
N GLN A 121 23.65 -9.45 -37.27
CA GLN A 121 24.17 -8.72 -36.11
C GLN A 121 24.34 -9.50 -34.78
N PRO A 122 25.52 -10.07 -34.52
CA PRO A 122 25.94 -10.41 -33.16
C PRO A 122 26.63 -9.21 -32.49
N LYS A 123 26.57 -9.16 -31.14
CA LYS A 123 27.56 -8.44 -30.33
C LYS A 123 28.85 -9.25 -30.29
N SER A 124 29.45 -9.47 -31.46
CA SER A 124 30.76 -10.08 -31.55
C SER A 124 31.83 -9.03 -31.29
N PHE A 125 32.85 -9.40 -30.52
CA PHE A 125 34.00 -8.53 -30.33
C PHE A 125 35.25 -9.37 -30.11
N ALA A 126 36.38 -8.84 -30.57
CA ALA A 126 37.69 -9.39 -30.25
C ALA A 126 38.06 -8.96 -28.83
N MET A 127 38.70 -9.87 -28.09
CA MET A 127 39.29 -9.63 -26.79
C MET A 127 40.78 -9.96 -26.87
N SER A 128 41.58 -9.20 -26.15
CA SER A 128 43.00 -9.49 -26.04
C SER A 128 43.24 -10.44 -24.87
N MET A 129 44.18 -11.36 -25.04
CA MET A 129 44.72 -12.14 -23.93
C MET A 129 46.14 -11.64 -23.64
N THR A 130 46.65 -11.90 -22.43
CA THR A 130 48.05 -11.60 -22.12
C THR A 130 49.01 -12.33 -23.08
N THR A 131 48.61 -13.53 -23.50
CA THR A 131 49.39 -14.42 -24.39
C THR A 131 48.51 -14.97 -25.51
N GLY A 132 47.99 -14.10 -26.39
CA GLY A 132 47.22 -14.50 -27.56
C GLY A 132 46.03 -13.60 -27.85
N GLN A 133 45.10 -14.11 -28.65
CA GLN A 133 43.88 -13.41 -29.04
C GLN A 133 42.64 -14.28 -28.83
N MET A 134 41.53 -13.64 -28.50
CA MET A 134 40.25 -14.27 -28.27
C MET A 134 39.15 -13.53 -29.04
N TYR A 135 38.12 -14.26 -29.48
CA TYR A 135 36.95 -13.70 -30.11
C TYR A 135 35.72 -14.34 -29.55
N ARG A 136 34.76 -13.51 -29.15
CA ARG A 136 33.48 -13.95 -28.60
C ARG A 136 32.38 -13.61 -29.57
N THR A 137 31.48 -14.56 -29.81
CA THR A 137 30.21 -14.31 -30.47
C THR A 137 29.09 -14.98 -29.69
N ALA A 138 27.90 -14.38 -29.72
CA ALA A 138 26.72 -14.91 -29.05
C ALA A 138 25.62 -15.12 -30.10
N LEU A 139 25.09 -16.34 -30.16
CA LEU A 139 24.02 -16.74 -31.06
C LEU A 139 22.87 -17.30 -30.24
N ALA A 140 21.74 -16.57 -30.17
CA ALA A 140 20.57 -16.93 -29.38
C ALA A 140 20.89 -17.28 -27.91
N HIS A 141 20.93 -18.57 -27.58
CA HIS A 141 21.16 -19.16 -26.25
C HIS A 141 22.57 -19.75 -26.06
N GLN A 142 23.43 -19.67 -27.08
CA GLN A 142 24.78 -20.22 -27.06
C GLN A 142 25.82 -19.12 -27.27
N VAL A 143 26.96 -19.28 -26.61
CA VAL A 143 28.12 -18.40 -26.77
C VAL A 143 29.27 -19.20 -27.35
N TYR A 144 29.94 -18.64 -28.34
CA TYR A 144 31.09 -19.27 -28.99
C TYR A 144 32.33 -18.42 -28.80
N TYR A 145 33.45 -19.10 -28.55
CA TYR A 145 34.75 -18.50 -28.38
C TYR A 145 35.76 -19.11 -29.33
N ALA A 146 36.50 -18.27 -30.05
CA ALA A 146 37.74 -18.64 -30.72
C ALA A 146 38.89 -18.11 -29.88
N CYS A 147 39.86 -18.96 -29.59
CA CYS A 147 41.02 -18.64 -28.77
C CYS A 147 42.28 -19.11 -29.50
N GLN A 148 43.24 -18.21 -29.68
CA GLN A 148 44.56 -18.55 -30.21
C GLN A 148 45.61 -18.11 -29.20
N PRO A 149 45.87 -18.93 -28.16
CA PRO A 149 46.93 -18.66 -27.23
C PRO A 149 48.31 -18.89 -27.88
N GLN A 150 49.34 -18.23 -27.37
CA GLN A 150 50.72 -18.50 -27.80
C GLN A 150 51.21 -19.87 -27.31
N ASP A 151 50.80 -20.25 -26.10
CA ASP A 151 51.01 -21.57 -25.50
C ASP A 151 49.92 -21.83 -24.44
N PHE A 152 49.68 -23.10 -24.11
CA PHE A 152 48.77 -23.49 -23.03
C PHE A 152 49.45 -23.44 -21.66
N ASP A 153 49.93 -22.25 -21.30
CA ASP A 153 50.55 -22.00 -20.02
C ASP A 153 49.54 -22.17 -18.86
N PRO A 154 50.02 -22.29 -17.60
CA PRO A 154 49.12 -22.46 -16.45
C PRO A 154 48.12 -21.32 -16.26
N SER A 155 48.41 -20.11 -16.75
CA SER A 155 47.49 -18.97 -16.65
C SER A 155 46.35 -19.08 -17.67
N THR A 156 46.65 -19.39 -18.94
CA THR A 156 45.67 -19.67 -19.99
C THR A 156 44.79 -20.84 -19.60
N LEU A 157 45.37 -21.94 -19.12
CA LEU A 157 44.58 -23.11 -18.70
C LEU A 157 43.67 -22.80 -17.52
N ARG A 158 44.08 -21.90 -16.60
CA ARG A 158 43.24 -21.46 -15.49
C ARG A 158 42.10 -20.57 -15.98
N LEU A 159 42.37 -19.67 -16.92
CA LEU A 159 41.35 -18.87 -17.57
C LEU A 159 40.31 -19.77 -18.23
N LEU A 160 40.73 -20.70 -19.09
CA LEU A 160 39.80 -21.56 -19.85
C LEU A 160 39.03 -22.52 -18.93
N ASN A 161 39.67 -23.13 -17.93
CA ASN A 161 39.01 -24.13 -17.08
C ASN A 161 38.26 -23.57 -15.86
N GLN A 162 38.49 -22.30 -15.49
CA GLN A 162 37.91 -21.71 -14.26
C GLN A 162 37.44 -20.28 -14.47
N GLY A 163 38.32 -19.39 -14.95
CA GLY A 163 38.03 -17.96 -15.06
C GLY A 163 36.87 -17.65 -16.01
N LEU A 164 37.01 -18.03 -17.28
CA LEU A 164 36.04 -17.78 -18.33
C LEU A 164 34.67 -18.44 -18.08
N PRO A 165 34.58 -19.72 -17.64
CA PRO A 165 33.30 -20.30 -17.24
C PRO A 165 32.56 -19.48 -16.17
N LEU A 166 33.28 -19.03 -15.12
CA LEU A 166 32.71 -18.22 -14.03
C LEU A 166 32.37 -16.78 -14.45
N ILE A 167 33.05 -16.25 -15.47
CA ILE A 167 32.71 -14.96 -16.08
C ILE A 167 31.42 -15.11 -16.89
N GLU A 168 31.33 -16.08 -17.80
CA GLU A 168 30.14 -16.26 -18.65
C GLU A 168 28.91 -16.65 -17.85
N ALA A 169 29.03 -17.50 -16.84
CA ALA A 169 27.92 -17.78 -15.92
C ALA A 169 27.49 -16.53 -15.15
N GLY A 170 28.43 -15.68 -14.72
CA GLY A 170 28.12 -14.39 -14.08
C GLY A 170 27.39 -13.43 -15.02
N TYR A 171 27.82 -13.37 -16.29
CA TYR A 171 27.19 -12.57 -17.33
C TYR A 171 25.78 -13.08 -17.66
N LEU A 172 25.59 -14.39 -17.72
CA LEU A 172 24.30 -15.03 -17.94
C LEU A 172 23.31 -14.73 -16.81
N GLU A 173 23.74 -14.85 -15.55
CA GLU A 173 22.93 -14.47 -14.38
C GLU A 173 22.49 -13.00 -14.45
N LEU A 174 23.41 -12.10 -14.82
CA LEU A 174 23.11 -10.68 -15.03
C LEU A 174 22.06 -10.48 -16.11
N ARG A 175 22.17 -11.19 -17.24
CA ARG A 175 21.19 -11.15 -18.34
C ARG A 175 19.82 -11.66 -17.90
N MET A 176 19.76 -12.72 -17.10
CA MET A 176 18.50 -13.24 -16.55
C MET A 176 17.85 -12.23 -15.59
N ILE A 177 18.63 -11.64 -14.68
CA ILE A 177 18.14 -10.62 -13.74
C ILE A 177 17.65 -9.39 -14.51
N SER A 178 18.44 -8.89 -15.46
CA SER A 178 18.07 -7.74 -16.30
C SER A 178 16.78 -8.01 -17.07
N ARG A 179 16.63 -9.19 -17.69
CA ARG A 179 15.39 -9.58 -18.38
C ARG A 179 14.19 -9.58 -17.43
N LEU A 180 14.31 -10.22 -16.27
CA LEU A 180 13.25 -10.25 -15.26
C LEU A 180 12.85 -8.83 -14.83
N LEU A 181 13.82 -7.93 -14.65
CA LEU A 181 13.56 -6.55 -14.28
C LEU A 181 12.88 -5.75 -15.37
N ARG A 182 13.21 -5.98 -16.65
CA ARG A 182 12.49 -5.37 -17.79
C ARG A 182 11.06 -5.88 -17.91
N GLU A 183 10.82 -7.16 -17.63
CA GLU A 183 9.47 -7.72 -17.61
C GLU A 183 8.65 -7.11 -16.47
N ARG A 184 9.24 -6.96 -15.28
CA ARG A 184 8.61 -6.28 -14.14
C ARG A 184 8.38 -4.79 -14.39
N SER A 185 9.32 -4.08 -14.99
CA SER A 185 9.15 -2.64 -15.28
C SER A 185 7.96 -2.41 -16.21
N ARG A 186 7.78 -3.26 -17.23
CA ARG A 186 6.62 -3.21 -18.12
C ARG A 186 5.28 -3.44 -17.40
N MET A 187 5.26 -4.36 -16.43
CA MET A 187 4.07 -4.60 -15.60
C MET A 187 3.74 -3.36 -14.77
N VAL A 188 4.74 -2.80 -14.06
CA VAL A 188 4.56 -1.60 -13.24
C VAL A 188 4.17 -0.38 -14.07
N GLU A 189 4.74 -0.22 -15.27
CA GLU A 189 4.33 0.84 -16.21
C GLU A 189 2.87 0.71 -16.65
N GLN A 190 2.37 -0.52 -16.76
CA GLN A 190 0.96 -0.76 -17.09
C GLN A 190 0.07 -0.42 -15.89
N GLU A 191 0.42 -0.88 -14.69
CA GLU A 191 -0.30 -0.55 -13.46
C GLU A 191 -0.31 0.96 -13.22
N LEU A 192 0.81 1.65 -13.44
CA LEU A 192 0.91 3.11 -13.35
C LEU A 192 -0.12 3.80 -14.27
N ARG A 193 -0.24 3.35 -15.52
CA ARG A 193 -1.22 3.92 -16.47
C ARG A 193 -2.66 3.73 -15.98
N ASP A 194 -2.96 2.57 -15.40
CA ASP A 194 -4.29 2.28 -14.88
C ASP A 194 -4.60 3.15 -13.65
N LEU A 195 -3.64 3.32 -12.75
CA LEU A 195 -3.76 4.19 -11.58
C LEU A 195 -3.86 5.68 -11.94
N ASP A 196 -3.12 6.15 -12.96
CA ASP A 196 -3.24 7.51 -13.47
C ASP A 196 -4.62 7.77 -14.09
N GLN A 197 -5.17 6.81 -14.84
CA GLN A 197 -6.54 6.91 -15.34
C GLN A 197 -7.57 6.96 -14.19
N GLN A 198 -7.37 6.14 -13.15
CA GLN A 198 -8.23 6.16 -11.97
C GLN A 198 -8.18 7.51 -11.26
N LEU A 199 -6.99 8.08 -11.05
CA LEU A 199 -6.81 9.41 -10.49
C LEU A 199 -7.51 10.48 -11.34
N SER A 200 -7.31 10.43 -12.67
CA SER A 200 -7.94 11.38 -13.59
C SER A 200 -9.47 11.32 -13.49
N ARG A 201 -10.07 10.13 -13.41
CA ARG A 201 -11.52 9.97 -13.21
C ARG A 201 -11.99 10.58 -11.91
N ILE A 202 -11.26 10.35 -10.81
CA ILE A 202 -11.60 10.92 -9.49
C ILE A 202 -11.53 12.46 -9.56
N LEU A 203 -10.45 13.02 -10.12
CA LEU A 203 -10.29 14.47 -10.31
C LEU A 203 -11.38 15.08 -11.21
N HIS A 204 -11.77 14.41 -12.30
CA HIS A 204 -12.85 14.88 -13.17
C HIS A 204 -14.22 14.83 -12.51
N THR A 205 -14.50 13.78 -11.73
CA THR A 205 -15.74 13.67 -10.94
C THR A 205 -15.83 14.82 -9.93
N HIS A 206 -14.70 15.26 -9.39
CA HIS A 206 -14.66 16.42 -8.49
C HIS A 206 -15.00 17.76 -9.14
N LEU A 207 -14.79 17.92 -10.45
CA LEU A 207 -15.03 19.18 -11.18
C LEU A 207 -16.49 19.35 -11.63
N VAL A 208 -17.26 18.26 -11.78
CA VAL A 208 -18.52 18.30 -12.54
C VAL A 208 -19.78 18.17 -11.68
N THR A 209 -19.70 17.71 -10.43
CA THR A 209 -20.92 17.28 -9.70
C THR A 209 -21.34 18.16 -8.52
N GLU A 210 -22.37 18.99 -8.75
CA GLU A 210 -23.34 19.45 -7.74
C GLU A 210 -24.36 18.31 -7.49
N GLN A 211 -24.08 17.42 -6.52
CA GLN A 211 -25.00 16.34 -6.12
C GLN A 211 -25.59 16.60 -4.73
N LYS A 212 -26.71 15.93 -4.42
CA LYS A 212 -27.36 15.95 -3.10
C LYS A 212 -26.37 15.53 -1.99
N GLU A 213 -26.34 16.29 -0.88
CA GLU A 213 -25.37 16.17 0.23
C GLU A 213 -25.17 14.72 0.74
N SER A 214 -26.22 13.90 0.78
CA SER A 214 -26.14 12.52 1.30
C SER A 214 -25.38 11.55 0.38
N LYS A 215 -25.34 11.76 -0.93
CA LYS A 215 -24.56 10.90 -1.84
C LYS A 215 -23.10 11.33 -1.94
N GLN A 216 -22.84 12.61 -1.69
CA GLN A 216 -21.49 13.17 -1.75
C GLN A 216 -20.58 12.60 -0.66
N ALA A 217 -21.09 12.32 0.55
CA ALA A 217 -20.28 11.75 1.63
C ALA A 217 -19.76 10.35 1.29
N GLU A 218 -20.65 9.47 0.81
CA GLU A 218 -20.33 8.09 0.44
C GLU A 218 -19.38 8.04 -0.76
N GLU A 219 -19.60 8.90 -1.78
CA GLU A 219 -18.70 9.04 -2.93
C GLU A 219 -17.29 9.52 -2.52
N LEU A 220 -17.18 10.46 -1.57
CA LEU A 220 -15.88 10.95 -1.08
C LEU A 220 -15.13 9.87 -0.27
N GLU A 221 -15.83 9.08 0.53
CA GLU A 221 -15.23 7.95 1.25
C GLU A 221 -14.73 6.86 0.30
N GLU A 222 -15.51 6.50 -0.72
CA GLU A 222 -15.09 5.55 -1.76
C GLU A 222 -13.85 6.06 -2.50
N GLN A 223 -13.81 7.36 -2.82
CA GLN A 223 -12.65 7.99 -3.47
C GLN A 223 -11.41 7.99 -2.57
N ILE A 224 -11.52 8.27 -1.26
CA ILE A 224 -10.38 8.15 -0.34
C ILE A 224 -9.88 6.71 -0.29
N GLN A 225 -10.77 5.73 -0.23
CA GLN A 225 -10.40 4.32 -0.17
C GLN A 225 -9.67 3.89 -1.44
N ALA A 226 -10.19 4.28 -2.61
CA ALA A 226 -9.59 4.05 -3.91
C ALA A 226 -8.19 4.68 -4.03
N LEU A 227 -8.06 5.97 -3.69
CA LEU A 227 -6.77 6.68 -3.72
C LEU A 227 -5.76 6.11 -2.73
N SER A 228 -6.19 5.73 -1.53
CA SER A 228 -5.32 5.14 -0.51
C SER A 228 -4.81 3.76 -0.94
N SER A 229 -5.67 2.96 -1.58
CA SER A 229 -5.27 1.67 -2.16
C SER A 229 -4.26 1.86 -3.29
N ALA A 230 -4.52 2.77 -4.23
CA ALA A 230 -3.61 3.12 -5.31
C ALA A 230 -2.25 3.60 -4.78
N TYR A 231 -2.25 4.46 -3.76
CA TYR A 231 -1.03 4.92 -3.09
C TYR A 231 -0.21 3.76 -2.49
N GLY A 232 -0.90 2.78 -1.87
CA GLY A 232 -0.26 1.57 -1.34
C GLY A 232 0.38 0.69 -2.42
N MET A 233 -0.27 0.56 -3.58
CA MET A 233 0.28 -0.14 -4.75
C MET A 233 1.55 0.56 -5.24
N LEU A 234 1.48 1.87 -5.51
CA LEU A 234 2.64 2.67 -5.95
C LEU A 234 3.83 2.58 -4.98
N ALA A 235 3.57 2.60 -3.67
CA ALA A 235 4.62 2.46 -2.67
C ALA A 235 5.29 1.07 -2.72
N THR A 236 4.51 0.02 -3.00
CA THR A 236 5.00 -1.35 -3.16
C THR A 236 5.85 -1.47 -4.42
N ASP A 237 5.36 -0.96 -5.55
CA ASP A 237 6.07 -1.00 -6.83
C ASP A 237 7.37 -0.20 -6.77
N MET A 238 7.35 0.97 -6.14
CA MET A 238 8.54 1.77 -5.91
C MET A 238 9.60 0.99 -5.11
N ASN A 239 9.21 0.23 -4.10
CA ASN A 239 10.14 -0.62 -3.34
C ASN A 239 10.70 -1.76 -4.21
N LEU A 240 9.84 -2.44 -4.97
CA LEU A 240 10.24 -3.54 -5.87
C LEU A 240 11.23 -3.07 -6.94
N ILE A 241 10.97 -1.93 -7.58
CA ILE A 241 11.85 -1.32 -8.60
C ILE A 241 13.18 -0.91 -7.96
N ASN A 242 13.16 -0.25 -6.81
CA ASN A 242 14.38 0.19 -6.13
C ASN A 242 15.25 -0.97 -5.61
N GLU A 243 14.63 -2.06 -5.15
CA GLU A 243 15.34 -3.28 -4.79
C GLU A 243 15.97 -3.93 -6.03
N GLY A 244 15.19 -4.06 -7.10
CA GLY A 244 15.63 -4.59 -8.39
C GLY A 244 16.85 -3.84 -8.94
N ARG A 245 16.78 -2.51 -8.95
CA ARG A 245 17.89 -1.62 -9.34
C ARG A 245 19.14 -1.88 -8.49
N ARG A 246 19.01 -1.84 -7.16
CA ARG A 246 20.14 -2.09 -6.23
C ARG A 246 20.73 -3.48 -6.40
N ARG A 247 19.92 -4.48 -6.74
CA ARG A 247 20.37 -5.85 -7.00
C ARG A 247 21.17 -5.93 -8.30
N LEU A 248 20.66 -5.36 -9.39
CA LEU A 248 21.34 -5.37 -10.69
C LEU A 248 22.67 -4.60 -10.63
N GLN A 249 22.66 -3.42 -10.01
CA GLN A 249 23.87 -2.60 -9.84
C GLN A 249 24.95 -3.35 -9.06
N ARG A 250 24.64 -3.91 -7.89
CA ARG A 250 25.61 -4.68 -7.08
C ARG A 250 26.15 -5.90 -7.82
N LYS A 251 25.32 -6.59 -8.60
CA LYS A 251 25.76 -7.74 -9.41
C LYS A 251 26.68 -7.30 -10.54
N TRP A 252 26.40 -6.16 -11.18
CA TRP A 252 27.24 -5.58 -12.22
C TRP A 252 28.61 -5.16 -11.68
N GLU A 253 28.65 -4.44 -10.55
CA GLU A 253 29.91 -4.04 -9.89
C GLU A 253 30.78 -5.24 -9.50
N ARG A 254 30.14 -6.31 -8.99
CA ARG A 254 30.84 -7.58 -8.69
C ARG A 254 31.38 -8.26 -9.94
N PHE A 255 30.62 -8.22 -11.04
CA PHE A 255 31.06 -8.75 -12.32
C PHE A 255 32.27 -7.98 -12.86
N GLN A 256 32.23 -6.64 -12.86
CA GLN A 256 33.37 -5.79 -13.24
C GLN A 256 34.60 -6.08 -12.38
N THR A 257 34.42 -6.19 -11.06
CA THR A 257 35.51 -6.53 -10.14
C THR A 257 36.10 -7.90 -10.43
N ARG A 258 35.28 -8.90 -10.77
CA ARG A 258 35.76 -10.24 -11.14
C ARG A 258 36.54 -10.20 -12.45
N LEU A 259 36.03 -9.47 -13.44
CA LEU A 259 36.67 -9.28 -14.73
C LEU A 259 38.06 -8.66 -14.57
N GLY A 260 38.17 -7.59 -13.79
CA GLY A 260 39.45 -6.91 -13.52
C GLY A 260 40.45 -7.73 -12.68
N ARG A 261 40.00 -8.81 -12.01
CA ARG A 261 40.89 -9.74 -11.29
C ARG A 261 41.48 -10.83 -12.18
N GLU A 262 40.88 -11.08 -13.34
CA GLU A 262 41.31 -12.14 -14.25
C GLU A 262 42.49 -11.66 -15.11
N ARG A 263 43.71 -11.96 -14.66
CA ARG A 263 44.93 -11.39 -15.25
C ARG A 263 45.22 -11.86 -16.67
N ALA A 264 44.71 -13.03 -17.07
CA ALA A 264 44.95 -13.61 -18.38
C ALA A 264 44.07 -13.00 -19.49
N LEU A 265 43.04 -12.24 -19.10
CA LEU A 265 42.08 -11.61 -19.98
C LEU A 265 42.28 -10.09 -19.94
N VAL A 266 42.49 -9.48 -21.10
CA VAL A 266 42.67 -8.02 -21.23
C VAL A 266 41.45 -7.46 -21.94
N ILE A 267 40.62 -6.76 -21.17
CA ILE A 267 39.41 -6.09 -21.64
C ILE A 267 39.63 -4.60 -21.51
N ASP A 268 39.48 -3.89 -22.62
CA ASP A 268 39.52 -2.43 -22.67
C ASP A 268 38.16 -1.83 -22.22
N ASP A 269 38.15 -0.53 -21.96
CA ASP A 269 36.95 0.17 -21.50
C ASP A 269 35.82 0.13 -22.55
N ASP A 270 36.16 0.08 -23.84
CA ASP A 270 35.20 -0.01 -24.94
C ASP A 270 34.45 -1.35 -24.94
N GLN A 271 35.18 -2.47 -24.79
CA GLN A 271 34.63 -3.81 -24.67
C GLN A 271 33.82 -3.97 -23.39
N LEU A 272 34.29 -3.38 -22.28
CA LEU A 272 33.53 -3.34 -21.03
C LEU A 272 32.21 -2.57 -21.21
N GLY A 273 32.24 -1.47 -21.98
CA GLY A 273 31.07 -0.70 -22.37
C GLY A 273 30.08 -1.54 -23.18
N ILE A 274 30.54 -2.26 -24.21
CA ILE A 274 29.70 -3.15 -25.05
C ILE A 274 29.03 -4.24 -24.20
N LEU A 275 29.78 -4.86 -23.28
CA LEU A 275 29.26 -5.88 -22.36
C LEU A 275 28.27 -5.30 -21.36
N GLY A 276 28.54 -4.10 -20.85
CA GLY A 276 27.77 -3.43 -19.81
C GLY A 276 26.49 -2.76 -20.29
N GLN A 277 26.46 -2.28 -21.53
CA GLN A 277 25.37 -1.47 -22.08
C GLN A 277 23.97 -2.04 -21.81
N PRO A 278 23.66 -3.33 -22.06
CA PRO A 278 22.32 -3.87 -21.78
C PRO A 278 21.88 -3.72 -20.32
N PHE A 279 22.82 -3.76 -19.39
CA PHE A 279 22.55 -3.66 -17.96
C PHE A 279 22.43 -2.19 -17.54
N LEU A 280 23.30 -1.33 -18.07
CA LEU A 280 23.23 0.12 -17.86
C LEU A 280 21.92 0.70 -18.40
N ASP A 281 21.53 0.35 -19.63
CA ASP A 281 20.23 0.74 -20.20
C ASP A 281 19.06 0.29 -19.30
N THR A 282 19.15 -0.90 -18.70
CA THR A 282 18.11 -1.39 -17.78
C THR A 282 18.10 -0.59 -16.48
N LEU A 283 19.26 -0.24 -15.94
CA LEU A 283 19.38 0.58 -14.73
C LEU A 283 18.82 1.99 -14.96
N ASP A 284 19.09 2.59 -16.13
CA ASP A 284 18.58 3.90 -16.50
C ASP A 284 17.06 3.89 -16.65
N ASN A 285 16.50 2.88 -17.34
CA ASN A 285 15.04 2.70 -17.41
C ASN A 285 14.40 2.54 -16.02
N LEU A 286 15.03 1.78 -15.10
CA LEU A 286 14.53 1.63 -13.73
C LEU A 286 14.65 2.94 -12.92
N ASN A 287 15.66 3.76 -13.20
CA ASN A 287 15.81 5.09 -12.59
C ASN A 287 14.67 6.02 -13.03
N GLU A 288 14.42 6.08 -14.34
CA GLU A 288 13.33 6.87 -14.91
C GLU A 288 11.98 6.43 -14.35
N LEU A 289 11.69 5.12 -14.37
CA LEU A 289 10.45 4.57 -13.81
C LEU A 289 10.31 4.89 -12.30
N SER A 290 11.40 4.78 -11.53
CA SER A 290 11.38 5.16 -10.11
C SER A 290 11.06 6.63 -9.91
N GLN A 291 11.55 7.53 -10.79
CA GLN A 291 11.26 8.96 -10.69
C GLN A 291 9.80 9.24 -11.03
N THR A 292 9.27 8.60 -12.08
CA THR A 292 7.84 8.70 -12.44
C THR A 292 6.94 8.19 -11.31
N LEU A 293 7.27 7.06 -10.68
CA LEU A 293 6.53 6.53 -9.53
C LEU A 293 6.49 7.52 -8.36
N ILE A 294 7.58 8.23 -8.08
CA ILE A 294 7.62 9.27 -7.04
C ILE A 294 6.63 10.38 -7.38
N THR A 295 6.68 10.90 -8.61
CA THR A 295 5.79 11.98 -9.06
C THR A 295 4.31 11.58 -9.03
N THR A 296 3.97 10.37 -9.49
CA THR A 296 2.59 9.86 -9.48
C THR A 296 2.11 9.62 -8.05
N ARG A 297 2.96 9.07 -7.18
CA ARG A 297 2.65 8.89 -5.75
C ARG A 297 2.38 10.22 -5.07
N ASP A 298 3.20 11.23 -5.31
CA ASP A 298 3.01 12.58 -4.76
C ASP A 298 1.71 13.22 -5.27
N SER A 299 1.34 12.94 -6.53
CA SER A 299 0.05 13.35 -7.11
C SER A 299 -1.15 12.67 -6.43
N HIS A 300 -1.07 11.36 -6.16
CA HIS A 300 -2.09 10.66 -5.36
C HIS A 300 -2.17 11.19 -3.92
N GLN A 301 -1.04 11.47 -3.28
CA GLN A 301 -1.03 12.06 -1.94
C GLN A 301 -1.71 13.43 -1.92
N ALA A 302 -1.44 14.26 -2.93
CA ALA A 302 -2.10 15.56 -3.07
C ALA A 302 -3.62 15.38 -3.26
N ALA A 303 -4.06 14.45 -4.10
CA ALA A 303 -5.48 14.14 -4.27
C ALA A 303 -6.13 13.66 -2.96
N ILE A 304 -5.49 12.75 -2.21
CA ILE A 304 -5.97 12.30 -0.89
C ILE A 304 -6.18 13.50 0.05
N ASN A 305 -5.21 14.42 0.09
CA ASN A 305 -5.30 15.62 0.94
C ASN A 305 -6.47 16.52 0.53
N VAL A 306 -6.72 16.68 -0.78
CA VAL A 306 -7.86 17.46 -1.30
C VAL A 306 -9.19 16.81 -0.92
N VAL A 307 -9.34 15.50 -1.09
CA VAL A 307 -10.57 14.78 -0.72
C VAL A 307 -10.80 14.86 0.79
N ARG A 308 -9.76 14.66 1.60
CA ARG A 308 -9.85 14.77 3.07
C ARG A 308 -10.27 16.18 3.50
N SER A 309 -9.68 17.22 2.92
CA SER A 309 -10.07 18.60 3.20
C SER A 309 -11.53 18.88 2.85
N ARG A 310 -12.06 18.27 1.79
CA ARG A 310 -13.47 18.41 1.41
C ARG A 310 -14.42 17.69 2.38
N ILE A 311 -14.04 16.50 2.87
CA ILE A 311 -14.77 15.82 3.94
C ILE A 311 -14.83 16.71 5.19
N ASP A 312 -13.71 17.34 5.57
CA ASP A 312 -13.65 18.24 6.72
C ASP A 312 -14.56 19.47 6.53
N ILE A 313 -14.57 20.07 5.33
CA ILE A 313 -15.45 21.19 4.98
C ILE A 313 -16.92 20.76 5.02
N MET A 314 -17.26 19.59 4.47
CA MET A 314 -18.61 19.04 4.48
C MET A 314 -19.09 18.82 5.93
N ASN A 315 -18.28 18.15 6.76
CA ASN A 315 -18.57 17.92 8.16
C ASN A 315 -18.74 19.23 8.95
N SER A 316 -17.95 20.26 8.63
CA SER A 316 -18.10 21.59 9.20
C SER A 316 -19.45 22.22 8.82
N ARG A 317 -19.85 22.16 7.54
CA ARG A 317 -21.13 22.68 7.06
C ARG A 317 -22.32 21.96 7.70
N THR A 318 -22.28 20.63 7.79
CA THR A 318 -23.35 19.85 8.42
C THR A 318 -23.45 20.16 9.92
N ASN A 319 -22.33 20.36 10.60
CA ASN A 319 -22.30 20.77 12.00
C ASN A 319 -22.90 22.17 12.20
N ILE A 320 -22.55 23.13 11.35
CA ILE A 320 -23.11 24.50 11.40
C ILE A 320 -24.63 24.46 11.18
N ALA A 321 -25.09 23.76 10.14
CA ALA A 321 -26.52 23.62 9.85
C ALA A 321 -27.29 22.95 11.01
N THR A 322 -26.66 22.00 11.70
CA THR A 322 -27.24 21.35 12.88
C THR A 322 -27.30 22.32 14.07
N GLN A 323 -26.24 23.09 14.30
CA GLN A 323 -26.22 24.11 15.36
C GLN A 323 -27.26 25.20 15.12
N GLU A 324 -27.47 25.61 13.87
CA GLU A 324 -28.49 26.59 13.50
C GLU A 324 -29.90 26.07 13.80
N LYS A 325 -30.22 24.83 13.43
CA LYS A 325 -31.49 24.18 13.80
C LYS A 325 -31.68 24.05 15.31
N ILE A 326 -30.61 23.70 16.05
CA ILE A 326 -30.67 23.63 17.52
C ILE A 326 -30.97 25.02 18.09
N ARG A 327 -30.31 26.06 17.57
CA ARG A 327 -30.56 27.44 17.97
C ARG A 327 -32.00 27.85 17.68
N GLU A 328 -32.52 27.58 16.49
CA GLU A 328 -33.93 27.84 16.13
C GLU A 328 -34.90 27.14 17.09
N LEU A 329 -34.65 25.87 17.41
CA LEU A 329 -35.46 25.12 18.38
C LEU A 329 -35.39 25.70 19.80
N MET A 330 -34.23 26.18 20.23
CA MET A 330 -34.07 26.87 21.51
C MET A 330 -34.82 28.21 21.54
N GLU A 331 -34.74 28.98 20.47
CA GLU A 331 -35.47 30.25 20.32
C GLU A 331 -36.98 30.01 20.33
N LEU A 332 -37.46 29.01 19.59
CA LEU A 332 -38.86 28.57 19.59
C LEU A 332 -39.32 28.12 20.98
N ASN A 333 -38.54 27.26 21.65
CA ASN A 333 -38.87 26.78 22.99
C ASN A 333 -38.94 27.93 24.00
N THR A 334 -38.01 28.90 23.90
CA THR A 334 -38.02 30.11 24.74
C THR A 334 -39.26 30.97 24.46
N ALA A 335 -39.65 31.12 23.20
CA ALA A 335 -40.87 31.84 22.83
C ALA A 335 -42.13 31.15 23.39
N ILE A 336 -42.21 29.82 23.25
CA ILE A 336 -43.31 29.02 23.81
C ILE A 336 -43.34 29.14 25.34
N GLN A 337 -42.21 29.10 26.03
CA GLN A 337 -42.14 29.29 27.48
C GLN A 337 -42.63 30.68 27.91
N LYS A 338 -42.22 31.75 27.20
CA LYS A 338 -42.72 33.11 27.47
C LYS A 338 -44.23 33.20 27.27
N GLN A 339 -44.75 32.60 26.19
CA GLN A 339 -46.17 32.58 25.92
C GLN A 339 -46.94 31.74 26.95
N GLY A 340 -46.39 30.60 27.37
CA GLY A 340 -46.95 29.76 28.43
C GLY A 340 -47.05 30.52 29.76
N LEU A 341 -46.01 31.26 30.13
CA LEU A 341 -46.01 32.11 31.33
C LEU A 341 -47.08 33.22 31.24
N ALA A 342 -47.23 33.85 30.07
CA ALA A 342 -48.28 34.85 29.84
C ALA A 342 -49.69 34.24 29.97
N PHE A 343 -49.92 33.03 29.45
CA PHE A 343 -51.20 32.33 29.60
C PHE A 343 -51.48 31.94 31.05
N GLN A 344 -50.47 31.47 31.79
CA GLN A 344 -50.61 31.11 33.20
C GLN A 344 -50.97 32.34 34.05
N LEU A 345 -50.34 33.49 33.78
CA LEU A 345 -50.67 34.75 34.44
C LEU A 345 -52.08 35.24 34.09
N ALA A 346 -52.47 35.16 32.81
CA ALA A 346 -53.83 35.52 32.38
C ALA A 346 -54.90 34.63 33.02
N ALA A 347 -54.67 33.32 33.09
CA ALA A 347 -55.57 32.38 33.76
C ALA A 347 -55.69 32.69 35.26
N GLY A 348 -54.58 32.93 35.95
CA GLY A 348 -54.59 33.33 37.36
C GLY A 348 -55.33 34.65 37.61
N LEU A 349 -55.21 35.62 36.70
CA LEU A 349 -55.96 36.88 36.80
C LEU A 349 -57.47 36.67 36.61
N ILE A 350 -57.88 35.85 35.64
CA ILE A 350 -59.30 35.51 35.42
C ILE A 350 -59.86 34.78 36.64
N GLU A 351 -59.14 33.78 37.16
CA GLU A 351 -59.53 33.03 38.36
C GLU A 351 -59.73 33.96 39.55
N PHE A 352 -58.81 34.91 39.77
CA PHE A 352 -58.91 35.92 40.82
C PHE A 352 -60.16 36.81 40.68
N ILE A 353 -60.45 37.30 39.47
CA ILE A 353 -61.61 38.16 39.22
C ILE A 353 -62.92 37.39 39.45
N VAL A 354 -63.00 36.17 38.93
CA VAL A 354 -64.17 35.29 39.06
C VAL A 354 -64.42 34.95 40.53
N LEU A 355 -63.39 34.56 41.28
CA LEU A 355 -63.48 34.26 42.70
C LEU A 355 -63.87 35.50 43.52
N ALA A 356 -63.32 36.68 43.22
CA ALA A 356 -63.69 37.90 43.93
C ALA A 356 -65.17 38.24 43.72
N TYR A 357 -65.65 38.17 42.47
CA TYR A 357 -67.05 38.43 42.13
C TYR A 357 -68.01 37.44 42.81
N TYR A 358 -67.75 36.14 42.68
CA TYR A 358 -68.60 35.12 43.28
C TYR A 358 -68.54 35.13 44.81
N SER A 359 -67.37 35.36 45.42
CA SER A 359 -67.24 35.44 46.88
C SER A 359 -68.04 36.61 47.45
N HIS A 360 -67.97 37.78 46.79
CA HIS A 360 -68.76 38.94 47.16
C HIS A 360 -70.27 38.68 47.04
N SER A 361 -70.70 38.12 45.92
CA SER A 361 -72.11 37.78 45.67
C SER A 361 -72.64 36.73 46.65
N LEU A 362 -71.85 35.69 46.93
CA LEU A 362 -72.20 34.60 47.82
C LEU A 362 -72.33 35.11 49.27
N TRP A 363 -71.41 35.96 49.74
CA TRP A 363 -71.50 36.58 51.05
C TRP A 363 -72.75 37.46 51.18
N LYS A 364 -73.03 38.31 50.17
CA LYS A 364 -74.23 39.15 50.13
C LYS A 364 -75.52 38.31 50.23
N ASN A 365 -75.57 37.15 49.58
CA ASN A 365 -76.79 36.34 49.50
C ASN A 365 -76.99 35.38 50.69
N LEU A 366 -75.93 34.83 51.28
CA LEU A 366 -76.03 33.86 52.37
C LEU A 366 -76.16 34.50 53.76
N VAL A 367 -75.59 35.69 53.96
CA VAL A 367 -75.51 36.33 55.29
C VAL A 367 -75.91 37.80 55.22
N HIS A 368 -77.11 38.07 54.73
CA HIS A 368 -77.59 39.42 54.42
C HIS A 368 -77.50 40.39 55.62
N ASN A 369 -77.82 39.91 56.84
CA ASN A 369 -77.79 40.73 58.05
C ASN A 369 -76.37 41.05 58.54
N ALA A 370 -75.43 40.11 58.49
CA ALA A 370 -74.03 40.39 58.86
C ALA A 370 -73.32 41.25 57.80
N TYR A 371 -73.66 41.03 56.53
CA TYR A 371 -73.10 41.79 55.41
C TYR A 371 -73.47 43.28 55.54
N ASN A 372 -74.74 43.64 55.75
CA ASN A 372 -75.16 45.04 55.82
C ASN A 372 -74.58 45.81 57.04
N ASN A 373 -74.16 45.11 58.09
CA ASN A 373 -73.62 45.72 59.32
C ASN A 373 -72.10 45.96 59.29
N ILE A 374 -71.39 45.41 58.29
CA ILE A 374 -69.92 45.56 58.18
C ILE A 374 -69.60 46.66 57.16
N PRO A 375 -68.69 47.61 57.45
CA PRO A 375 -68.31 48.65 56.49
C PRO A 375 -67.74 48.08 55.18
N ALA A 376 -68.09 48.71 54.05
CA ALA A 376 -67.74 48.24 52.70
C ALA A 376 -66.22 48.05 52.47
N VAL A 377 -65.37 48.84 53.14
CA VAL A 377 -63.90 48.71 53.04
C VAL A 377 -63.41 47.38 53.62
N TYR A 378 -63.99 46.92 54.73
CA TYR A 378 -63.61 45.62 55.33
C TYR A 378 -64.15 44.44 54.52
N GLN A 379 -65.33 44.58 53.91
CA GLN A 379 -65.84 43.59 52.95
C GLN A 379 -64.94 43.46 51.73
N LEU A 380 -64.51 44.59 51.17
CA LEU A 380 -63.58 44.63 50.03
C LEU A 380 -62.25 43.95 50.38
N ILE A 381 -61.64 44.29 51.53
CA ILE A 381 -60.39 43.69 51.98
C ILE A 381 -60.54 42.19 52.18
N ALA A 382 -61.63 41.73 52.80
CA ALA A 382 -61.87 40.31 53.03
C ALA A 382 -62.09 39.54 51.72
N VAL A 383 -62.84 40.08 50.76
CA VAL A 383 -63.05 39.47 49.43
C VAL A 383 -61.73 39.42 48.64
N LEU A 384 -60.94 40.50 48.67
CA LEU A 384 -59.64 40.56 47.99
C LEU A 384 -58.65 39.56 48.62
N LEU A 385 -58.60 39.49 49.95
CA LEU A 385 -57.74 38.53 50.66
C LEU A 385 -58.19 37.11 50.36
N PHE A 386 -59.48 36.79 50.47
CA PHE A 386 -60.00 35.46 50.19
C PHE A 386 -59.73 35.04 48.73
N SER A 387 -60.00 35.91 47.76
CA SER A 387 -59.75 35.61 46.35
C SER A 387 -58.26 35.44 46.06
N SER A 388 -57.40 36.31 46.60
CA SER A 388 -55.93 36.22 46.41
C SER A 388 -55.38 34.93 47.02
N LEU A 389 -55.81 34.60 48.25
CA LEU A 389 -55.33 33.44 48.98
C LEU A 389 -55.82 32.13 48.35
N THR A 390 -57.06 32.12 47.85
CA THR A 390 -57.63 30.96 47.13
C THR A 390 -56.93 30.75 45.80
N THR A 391 -56.79 31.79 44.97
CA THR A 391 -56.11 31.72 43.67
C THR A 391 -54.63 31.32 43.82
N TYR A 392 -53.97 31.83 44.85
CA TYR A 392 -52.58 31.45 45.14
C TYR A 392 -52.48 30.00 45.64
N LEU A 393 -53.44 29.54 46.46
CA LEU A 393 -53.50 28.17 46.94
C LEU A 393 -53.82 27.18 45.81
N THR A 394 -54.74 27.51 44.89
CA THR A 394 -55.06 26.66 43.73
C THR A 394 -53.88 26.53 42.79
N HIS A 395 -53.14 27.62 42.55
CA HIS A 395 -51.89 27.59 41.79
C HIS A 395 -50.81 26.72 42.45
N LEU A 396 -50.58 26.88 43.77
CA LEU A 396 -49.64 26.04 44.53
C LEU A 396 -50.04 24.54 44.55
N LEU A 397 -51.33 24.24 44.64
CA LEU A 397 -51.85 22.87 44.58
C LEU A 397 -51.64 22.26 43.20
N ALA A 398 -51.86 23.02 42.13
CA ALA A 398 -51.61 22.58 40.76
C ALA A 398 -50.12 22.26 40.55
N GLU A 399 -49.21 23.12 41.01
CA GLU A 399 -47.76 22.88 40.95
C GLU A 399 -47.32 21.66 41.78
N TYR A 400 -47.95 21.43 42.93
CA TYR A 400 -47.69 20.25 43.77
C TYR A 400 -48.14 18.95 43.11
N VAL A 401 -49.31 18.93 42.48
CA VAL A 401 -49.82 17.77 41.72
C VAL A 401 -48.96 17.47 40.50
N GLN A 402 -48.33 18.49 39.90
CA GLN A 402 -47.40 18.34 38.78
C GLN A 402 -45.99 17.85 39.19
N GLY A 403 -45.75 17.55 40.48
CA GLY A 403 -44.56 16.83 40.94
C GLY A 403 -43.56 17.64 41.77
N HIS A 404 -43.79 18.92 42.01
CA HIS A 404 -42.93 19.75 42.86
C HIS A 404 -43.22 19.54 44.37
N THR A 405 -42.68 18.48 44.95
CA THR A 405 -42.94 18.06 46.34
C THR A 405 -42.46 19.03 47.43
N GLN A 406 -41.60 20.01 47.08
CA GLN A 406 -41.06 21.01 48.00
C GLN A 406 -42.09 22.08 48.43
N LEU A 407 -43.27 22.14 47.79
CA LEU A 407 -44.31 23.16 48.04
C LEU A 407 -45.24 22.87 49.22
N ARG A 408 -45.12 21.69 49.87
CA ARG A 408 -46.02 21.24 50.95
C ARG A 408 -46.13 22.23 52.11
N LYS A 409 -45.01 22.84 52.53
CA LYS A 409 -45.01 23.84 53.62
C LYS A 409 -45.74 25.13 53.24
N ARG A 410 -45.63 25.56 51.97
CA ARG A 410 -46.30 26.78 51.46
C ARG A 410 -47.80 26.57 51.34
N ILE A 411 -48.24 25.40 50.86
CA ILE A 411 -49.66 25.01 50.81
C ILE A 411 -50.30 25.04 52.20
N ILE A 412 -49.60 24.52 53.22
CA ILE A 412 -50.10 24.54 54.60
C ILE A 412 -50.18 25.98 55.13
N LEU A 413 -49.14 26.79 54.88
CA LEU A 413 -49.06 28.18 55.32
C LEU A 413 -50.17 29.06 54.71
N THR A 414 -50.58 28.80 53.47
CA THR A 414 -51.64 29.56 52.78
C THR A 414 -53.03 28.98 53.03
N GLY A 415 -53.15 27.66 53.16
CA GLY A 415 -54.41 26.98 53.44
C GLY A 415 -54.95 27.25 54.85
N LEU A 416 -54.08 27.36 55.86
CA LEU A 416 -54.48 27.60 57.25
C LEU A 416 -55.19 28.96 57.46
N PRO A 417 -54.67 30.10 56.96
CA PRO A 417 -55.38 31.37 57.02
C PRO A 417 -56.67 31.38 56.18
N LEU A 418 -56.73 30.65 55.05
CA LEU A 418 -57.96 30.50 54.27
C LEU A 418 -59.05 29.82 55.09
N LEU A 419 -58.69 28.70 55.73
CA LEU A 419 -59.59 27.91 56.58
C LEU A 419 -60.07 28.75 57.77
N LEU A 420 -59.18 29.54 58.37
CA LEU A 420 -59.52 30.46 59.46
C LEU A 420 -60.50 31.55 58.99
N LEU A 421 -60.27 32.15 57.81
CA LEU A 421 -61.16 33.15 57.22
C LEU A 421 -62.56 32.56 56.94
N LEU A 422 -62.63 31.34 56.41
CA LEU A 422 -63.87 30.61 56.16
C LEU A 422 -64.61 30.31 57.48
N LEU A 423 -63.86 29.90 58.52
CA LEU A 423 -64.40 29.65 59.86
C LEU A 423 -64.96 30.92 60.51
N ILE A 424 -64.29 32.07 60.34
CA ILE A 424 -64.81 33.38 60.78
C ILE A 424 -66.13 33.71 60.08
N ILE A 425 -66.21 33.54 58.75
CA ILE A 425 -67.43 33.82 58.00
C ILE A 425 -68.59 32.92 58.45
N VAL A 426 -68.33 31.63 58.67
CA VAL A 426 -69.35 30.67 59.15
C VAL A 426 -69.80 31.02 60.58
N LEU A 427 -68.87 31.30 61.50
CA LEU A 427 -69.22 31.69 62.87
C LEU A 427 -69.98 33.02 62.90
N ALA A 428 -69.54 34.03 62.15
CA ALA A 428 -70.25 35.29 62.01
C ALA A 428 -71.66 35.07 61.43
N SER A 429 -71.81 34.16 60.45
CA SER A 429 -73.11 33.79 59.92
C SER A 429 -74.01 33.12 60.95
N ILE A 430 -73.48 32.33 61.88
CA ILE A 430 -74.29 31.67 62.93
C ILE A 430 -74.69 32.70 64.01
N PHE A 431 -73.76 33.56 64.42
CA PHE A 431 -74.03 34.56 65.45
C PHE A 431 -75.03 35.64 65.01
N PHE A 432 -74.95 36.11 63.76
CA PHE A 432 -75.83 37.16 63.23
C PHE A 432 -77.15 36.63 62.63
N ASN A 433 -77.31 35.31 62.50
CA ASN A 433 -78.53 34.69 61.97
C ASN A 433 -79.34 33.93 63.04
N SER A 434 -78.96 34.03 64.32
CA SER A 434 -79.72 33.47 65.44
C SER A 434 -80.93 34.37 65.78
N PRO A 435 -82.18 33.87 65.71
CA PRO A 435 -83.35 34.66 66.05
C PRO A 435 -83.53 34.72 67.59
N GLY A 436 -83.23 35.88 68.17
CA GLY A 436 -83.86 36.44 69.37
C GLY A 436 -83.68 35.73 70.73
N VAL A 437 -83.19 36.48 71.72
CA VAL A 437 -83.85 36.56 73.03
C VAL A 437 -83.81 38.03 73.47
N VAL A 438 -84.97 38.68 73.44
CA VAL A 438 -85.25 39.91 74.19
C VAL A 438 -85.61 39.48 75.60
N HIS A 439 -84.84 39.93 76.58
CA HIS A 439 -85.34 40.42 77.86
C HIS A 439 -84.39 41.49 78.39
#